data_AF-A0AAD5T417-F1
#
_entry.id   AF-A0AAD5T417-F1
#
_cell.length_a   1.000
_cell.length_b   1.000
_cell.length_c   1.000
_cell.angle_alpha   90.00
_cell.angle_beta   90.00
_cell.angle_gamma   90.00
#
_symmetry.space_group_name_H-M   'P 1'
#
loop_
_entity.id
_entity.type
_entity.pdbx_description
1 polymer ?
#
loop_
_entity_poly.entity_id
_entity_poly.type
_entity_poly.pdbx_seq_one_letter_code
_entity_poly.pdbx_strand_id
1 'polypeptide(L)'
;MHVLLIANQVTQATTLESVLNDKNIILEESEKMLRKATIIMELTQKEEREVAVANFEKASHDVNSIQLAINRDSVELSNLLVNINELEWVVAESAQKRAEVAEICTRLCIIEPDNAEEYYSRVLERAVKLFYKLHVDLANVKAALESIGRAHNLMKPDLAHGSGDVVDIAIVQDMIFSLHFLDLAHTYWPDLKIVKFDSELERLKMIRMNNSNSTSIATARIATARLRLLRSHIVNNQVFLDKEGTSVIAKLKTAFEKINILSKQLFNARFRVLENRLLTINDETPRNLPVGSRDILFRIDKRLLENVVNDTGVVSSEEEIGRAVGLNYGDYDISSPEFAINTLPPDY
;
A
#
# COMPACT_ATOMS: atom_id res chain seq x y z
N MET A 1 -38.89 -99.63 90.12
CA MET A 1 -37.91 -98.92 89.27
C MET A 1 -38.06 -99.19 87.75
N HIS A 2 -38.92 -100.12 87.30
CA HIS A 2 -39.09 -100.40 85.85
C HIS A 2 -40.27 -99.67 85.16
N VAL A 3 -41.24 -99.13 85.90
CA VAL A 3 -42.43 -98.45 85.33
C VAL A 3 -42.12 -97.01 84.84
N LEU A 4 -41.14 -96.33 85.45
CA LEU A 4 -40.72 -94.98 85.07
C LEU A 4 -39.85 -94.94 83.78
N LEU A 5 -39.18 -96.05 83.44
CA LEU A 5 -38.36 -96.12 82.22
C LEU A 5 -39.22 -96.31 80.96
N ILE A 6 -40.28 -97.12 81.06
CA ILE A 6 -41.19 -97.42 79.96
C ILE A 6 -42.07 -96.20 79.64
N ALA A 7 -42.57 -95.48 80.65
CA ALA A 7 -43.34 -94.26 80.45
C ALA A 7 -42.53 -93.15 79.73
N ASN A 8 -41.22 -93.06 79.99
CA ASN A 8 -40.35 -92.08 79.34
C ASN A 8 -40.07 -92.44 77.86
N GLN A 9 -39.90 -93.74 77.57
CA GLN A 9 -39.68 -94.22 76.20
C GLN A 9 -40.92 -94.10 75.30
N VAL A 10 -42.13 -94.31 75.85
CA VAL A 10 -43.39 -94.14 75.10
C VAL A 10 -43.67 -92.65 74.80
N THR A 11 -43.28 -91.75 75.70
CA THR A 11 -43.44 -90.30 75.50
C THR A 11 -42.43 -89.76 74.46
N GLN A 12 -41.23 -90.33 74.38
CA GLN A 12 -40.26 -90.02 73.32
C GLN A 12 -40.66 -90.59 71.96
N ALA A 13 -41.28 -91.77 71.91
CA ALA A 13 -41.74 -92.36 70.66
C ALA A 13 -42.90 -91.56 70.03
N THR A 14 -43.87 -91.12 70.83
CA THR A 14 -45.02 -90.32 70.37
C THR A 14 -44.65 -88.91 69.91
N THR A 15 -43.62 -88.30 70.51
CA THR A 15 -43.07 -87.02 70.05
C THR A 15 -42.27 -87.16 68.75
N LEU A 16 -41.56 -88.27 68.55
CA LEU A 16 -40.86 -88.55 67.29
C LEU A 16 -41.83 -88.82 66.12
N GLU A 17 -42.95 -89.50 66.37
CA GLU A 17 -43.94 -89.83 65.35
C GLU A 17 -44.68 -88.58 64.83
N SER A 18 -45.00 -87.64 65.73
CA SER A 18 -45.55 -86.32 65.37
C SER A 18 -44.57 -85.50 64.52
N VAL A 19 -43.28 -85.48 64.87
CA VAL A 19 -42.25 -84.74 64.11
C VAL A 19 -42.03 -85.36 62.73
N LEU A 20 -42.18 -86.68 62.59
CA LEU A 20 -42.04 -87.36 61.31
C LEU A 20 -43.20 -87.03 60.37
N ASN A 21 -44.42 -86.95 60.90
CA ASN A 21 -45.62 -86.65 60.12
C ASN A 21 -45.60 -85.21 59.57
N ASP A 22 -45.19 -84.24 60.39
CA ASP A 22 -45.05 -82.83 59.97
C ASP A 22 -43.99 -82.64 58.89
N LYS A 23 -42.89 -83.42 58.95
CA LYS A 23 -41.84 -83.38 57.92
C LYS A 23 -42.29 -83.96 56.58
N ASN A 24 -43.16 -84.98 56.59
CA ASN A 24 -43.68 -85.57 55.36
C ASN A 24 -44.64 -84.62 54.61
N ILE A 25 -45.46 -83.86 55.34
CA ILE A 25 -46.38 -82.87 54.73
C ILE A 25 -45.59 -81.74 54.04
N ILE A 26 -44.51 -81.25 54.67
CA ILE A 26 -43.64 -80.20 54.11
C ILE A 26 -42.91 -80.70 52.85
N LEU A 27 -42.49 -81.97 52.82
CA LEU A 27 -41.82 -82.57 51.68
C LEU A 27 -42.76 -82.63 50.45
N GLU A 28 -44.01 -83.06 50.65
CA GLU A 28 -45.01 -83.18 49.57
C GLU A 28 -45.39 -81.82 48.94
N GLU A 29 -45.47 -80.75 49.74
CA GLU A 29 -45.71 -79.39 49.23
C GLU A 29 -44.52 -78.84 48.44
N SER A 30 -43.29 -79.11 48.90
CA SER A 30 -42.07 -78.67 48.22
C SER A 30 -41.90 -79.34 46.85
N GLU A 31 -42.24 -80.63 46.72
CA GLU A 31 -42.21 -81.35 45.43
C GLU A 31 -43.26 -80.83 44.43
N LYS A 32 -44.46 -80.46 44.92
CA LYS A 32 -45.50 -79.84 44.09
C LYS A 32 -45.07 -78.47 43.55
N MET A 33 -44.37 -77.66 44.34
CA MET A 33 -43.82 -76.38 43.88
C MET A 33 -42.69 -76.57 42.87
N LEU A 34 -41.80 -77.54 43.09
CA LEU A 34 -40.69 -77.83 42.17
C LEU A 34 -41.19 -78.30 40.79
N ARG A 35 -42.25 -79.11 40.74
CA ARG A 35 -42.88 -79.54 39.48
C ARG A 35 -43.54 -78.38 38.73
N LYS A 36 -44.19 -77.43 39.43
CA LYS A 36 -44.75 -76.22 38.81
C LYS A 36 -43.66 -75.28 38.27
N ALA A 37 -42.56 -75.11 39.00
CA ALA A 37 -41.43 -74.30 38.56
C ALA A 37 -40.72 -74.91 37.33
N THR A 38 -40.60 -76.24 37.28
CA THR A 38 -39.97 -76.94 36.14
C THR A 38 -40.79 -76.80 34.85
N ILE A 39 -42.12 -76.89 34.94
CA ILE A 39 -43.04 -76.72 33.80
C ILE A 39 -43.02 -75.27 33.27
N ILE A 40 -42.88 -74.27 34.14
CA ILE A 40 -42.79 -72.85 33.74
C ILE A 40 -41.43 -72.53 33.11
N MET A 41 -40.36 -73.15 33.59
CA MET A 41 -38.99 -72.95 33.10
C MET A 41 -38.73 -73.60 31.73
N GLU A 42 -39.42 -74.72 31.42
CA GLU A 42 -39.37 -75.36 30.10
C GLU A 42 -40.16 -74.60 29.01
N LEU A 43 -41.18 -73.81 29.39
CA LEU A 43 -42.06 -73.10 28.44
C LEU A 43 -41.55 -71.72 27.97
N THR A 44 -40.52 -71.15 28.60
CA THR A 44 -40.02 -69.77 28.30
C THR A 44 -38.58 -69.70 27.74
N GLN A 45 -37.85 -70.82 27.67
CA GLN A 45 -36.39 -70.82 27.43
C GLN A 45 -35.89 -70.74 25.98
N LYS A 46 -36.75 -70.81 24.94
CA LYS A 46 -36.28 -70.90 23.55
C LYS A 46 -36.31 -69.57 22.79
N GLU A 47 -37.40 -68.81 22.85
CA GLU A 47 -37.53 -67.53 22.13
C GLU A 47 -36.69 -66.40 22.77
N GLU A 48 -36.60 -66.32 24.10
CA GLU A 48 -35.74 -65.34 24.78
C GLU A 48 -34.24 -65.61 24.56
N ARG A 49 -33.84 -66.89 24.43
CA ARG A 49 -32.46 -67.26 24.08
C ARG A 49 -32.11 -66.90 22.65
N GLU A 50 -32.99 -67.15 21.68
CA GLU A 50 -32.74 -66.82 20.28
C GLU A 50 -32.63 -65.29 20.08
N VAL A 51 -33.48 -64.49 20.75
CA VAL A 51 -33.38 -63.03 20.73
C VAL A 51 -32.13 -62.52 21.45
N ALA A 52 -31.75 -63.12 22.59
CA ALA A 52 -30.53 -62.75 23.30
C ALA A 52 -29.25 -63.11 22.52
N VAL A 53 -29.23 -64.25 21.84
CA VAL A 53 -28.11 -64.67 20.96
C VAL A 53 -28.01 -63.75 19.75
N ALA A 54 -29.13 -63.42 19.09
CA ALA A 54 -29.12 -62.46 17.98
C ALA A 54 -28.66 -61.06 18.41
N ASN A 55 -29.08 -60.60 19.60
CA ASN A 55 -28.60 -59.33 20.17
C ASN A 55 -27.12 -59.38 20.54
N PHE A 56 -26.63 -60.51 21.05
CA PHE A 56 -25.22 -60.72 21.36
C PHE A 56 -24.36 -60.77 20.09
N GLU A 57 -24.79 -61.47 19.05
CA GLU A 57 -24.11 -61.51 17.75
C GLU A 57 -24.06 -60.13 17.10
N LYS A 58 -25.17 -59.38 17.15
CA LYS A 58 -25.21 -57.99 16.69
C LYS A 58 -24.28 -57.10 17.49
N ALA A 59 -24.32 -57.17 18.82
CA ALA A 59 -23.41 -56.40 19.68
C ALA A 59 -21.94 -56.78 19.44
N SER A 60 -21.65 -58.06 19.23
CA SER A 60 -20.30 -58.54 18.89
C SER A 60 -19.84 -58.05 17.52
N HIS A 61 -20.74 -57.98 16.54
CA HIS A 61 -20.45 -57.41 15.22
C HIS A 61 -20.19 -55.90 15.32
N ASP A 62 -21.01 -55.17 16.06
CA ASP A 62 -20.86 -53.74 16.31
C ASP A 62 -19.55 -53.43 17.03
N VAL A 63 -19.18 -54.22 18.05
CA VAL A 63 -17.89 -54.10 18.75
C VAL A 63 -16.71 -54.33 17.80
N ASN A 64 -16.77 -55.35 16.95
CA ASN A 64 -15.71 -55.61 15.97
C ASN A 64 -15.60 -54.50 14.92
N SER A 65 -16.73 -53.94 14.47
CA SER A 65 -16.78 -52.80 13.55
C SER A 65 -16.17 -51.55 14.19
N ILE A 66 -16.53 -51.25 15.44
CA ILE A 66 -15.96 -50.14 16.21
C ILE A 66 -14.45 -50.34 16.40
N GLN A 67 -14.00 -51.57 16.71
CA GLN A 67 -12.57 -51.86 16.88
C GLN A 67 -11.78 -51.63 15.59
N LEU A 68 -12.34 -52.00 14.44
CA LEU A 68 -11.73 -51.74 13.13
C LEU A 68 -11.66 -50.23 12.83
N ALA A 69 -12.71 -49.48 13.17
CA ALA A 69 -12.72 -48.02 13.04
C ALA A 69 -11.65 -47.36 13.93
N ILE A 70 -11.57 -47.76 15.21
CA ILE A 70 -10.53 -47.27 16.15
C ILE A 70 -9.13 -47.55 15.61
N ASN A 71 -8.88 -48.76 15.08
CA ASN A 71 -7.59 -49.11 14.52
C ASN A 71 -7.25 -48.26 13.29
N ARG A 72 -8.23 -47.99 12.42
CA ARG A 72 -8.06 -47.11 11.26
C ARG A 72 -7.74 -45.67 11.69
N ASP A 73 -8.52 -45.12 12.62
CA ASP A 73 -8.34 -43.77 13.13
C ASP A 73 -6.99 -43.62 13.85
N SER A 74 -6.55 -44.66 14.57
CA SER A 74 -5.23 -44.69 15.22
C SER A 74 -4.07 -44.63 14.22
N VAL A 75 -4.21 -45.30 13.06
CA VAL A 75 -3.20 -45.25 12.00
C VAL A 75 -3.21 -43.87 11.33
N GLU A 76 -4.39 -43.31 11.07
CA GLU A 76 -4.52 -41.98 10.50
C GLU A 76 -3.93 -40.90 11.42
N LEU A 77 -4.19 -40.99 12.72
CA LEU A 77 -3.63 -40.08 13.73
C LEU A 77 -2.10 -40.20 13.82
N SER A 78 -1.56 -41.41 13.68
CA SER A 78 -0.11 -41.63 13.65
C SER A 78 0.53 -40.98 12.41
N ASN A 79 -0.11 -41.09 11.24
CA ASN A 79 0.35 -40.44 10.02
C ASN A 79 0.26 -38.91 10.12
N LEU A 80 -0.81 -38.38 10.70
CA LEU A 80 -0.95 -36.93 10.94
C LEU A 80 0.13 -36.41 11.88
N LEU A 81 0.49 -37.16 12.93
CA LEU A 81 1.59 -36.79 13.83
C LEU A 81 2.94 -36.74 13.11
N VAL A 82 3.22 -37.68 12.20
CA VAL A 82 4.43 -37.63 11.36
C VAL A 82 4.45 -36.37 10.50
N ASN A 83 3.34 -36.06 9.82
CA ASN A 83 3.22 -34.87 8.98
C ASN A 83 3.38 -33.56 9.79
N ILE A 84 2.84 -33.51 11.03
CA ILE A 84 3.01 -32.36 11.92
C ILE A 84 4.49 -32.17 12.26
N ASN A 85 5.22 -33.23 12.59
CA ASN A 85 6.65 -33.14 12.89
C ASN A 85 7.47 -32.67 11.67
N GLU A 86 7.13 -33.13 10.46
CA GLU A 86 7.76 -32.66 9.22
C GLU A 86 7.48 -31.16 8.99
N LEU A 87 6.24 -30.72 9.21
CA LEU A 87 5.87 -29.30 9.09
C LEU A 87 6.57 -28.43 10.14
N GLU A 88 6.68 -28.88 11.38
CA GLU A 88 7.43 -28.18 12.43
C GLU A 88 8.90 -28.00 12.05
N TRP A 89 9.52 -29.04 11.46
CA TRP A 89 10.88 -28.96 10.94
C TRP A 89 11.01 -27.93 9.80
N VAL A 90 10.10 -27.94 8.83
CA VAL A 90 10.08 -26.96 7.73
C VAL A 90 9.87 -25.53 8.26
N VAL A 91 9.00 -25.34 9.25
CA VAL A 91 8.77 -24.04 9.89
C VAL A 91 10.04 -23.54 10.59
N ALA A 92 10.76 -24.42 11.29
CA ALA A 92 12.02 -24.09 11.94
C ALA A 92 13.11 -23.72 10.91
N GLU A 93 13.26 -24.49 9.84
CA GLU A 93 14.21 -24.19 8.75
C GLU A 93 13.87 -22.85 8.07
N SER A 94 12.58 -22.59 7.83
CA SER A 94 12.10 -21.31 7.28
C SER A 94 12.36 -20.13 8.23
N ALA A 95 12.18 -20.32 9.53
CA ALA A 95 12.51 -19.30 10.54
C ALA A 95 14.02 -19.00 10.54
N GLN A 96 14.87 -20.03 10.46
CA GLN A 96 16.31 -19.86 10.36
C GLN A 96 16.71 -19.10 9.09
N LYS A 97 16.22 -19.50 7.91
CA LYS A 97 16.50 -18.80 6.65
C LYS A 97 16.04 -17.34 6.67
N ARG A 98 14.89 -17.05 7.28
CA ARG A 98 14.42 -15.67 7.47
C ARG A 98 15.37 -14.86 8.37
N ALA A 99 15.91 -15.45 9.43
CA ALA A 99 16.90 -14.81 10.28
C ALA A 99 18.21 -14.53 9.52
N GLU A 100 18.70 -15.49 8.73
CA GLU A 100 19.89 -15.31 7.87
C GLU A 100 19.69 -14.19 6.84
N VAL A 101 18.53 -14.16 6.17
CA VAL A 101 18.18 -13.07 5.25
C VAL A 101 18.13 -11.72 5.96
N ALA A 102 17.54 -11.65 7.15
CA ALA A 102 17.47 -10.42 7.93
C ALA A 102 18.86 -9.91 8.36
N GLU A 103 19.76 -10.81 8.75
CA GLU A 103 21.14 -10.47 9.08
C GLU A 103 21.90 -9.93 7.85
N ILE A 104 21.79 -10.61 6.71
CA ILE A 104 22.40 -10.17 5.45
C ILE A 104 21.85 -8.79 5.06
N CYS A 105 20.53 -8.60 5.12
CA CYS A 105 19.90 -7.30 4.86
C CYS A 105 20.42 -6.23 5.80
N THR A 106 20.54 -6.50 7.09
CA THR A 106 21.07 -5.54 8.08
C THR A 106 22.52 -5.15 7.75
N ARG A 107 23.37 -6.12 7.40
CA ARG A 107 24.76 -5.88 6.97
C ARG A 107 24.83 -5.10 5.65
N LEU A 108 23.85 -5.26 4.77
CA LEU A 108 23.69 -4.51 3.52
C LEU A 108 23.01 -3.15 3.71
N CYS A 109 22.25 -2.89 4.78
CA CYS A 109 21.60 -1.60 5.00
C CYS A 109 22.55 -0.57 5.64
N ILE A 110 23.58 -1.02 6.35
CA ILE A 110 24.65 -0.15 6.88
C ILE A 110 25.70 0.07 5.78
N ILE A 111 25.30 0.64 4.63
CA ILE A 111 26.21 1.02 3.55
C ILE A 111 26.77 2.41 3.84
N GLU A 112 28.05 2.47 4.15
CA GLU A 112 28.81 3.71 3.97
C GLU A 112 29.05 3.89 2.47
N PRO A 113 28.67 5.06 1.91
CA PRO A 113 28.89 5.35 0.50
C PRO A 113 30.39 5.39 0.20
N ASP A 114 30.80 4.88 -0.95
CA ASP A 114 32.16 5.09 -1.42
C ASP A 114 32.34 6.53 -1.97
N ASN A 115 33.59 6.92 -2.21
CA ASN A 115 33.91 8.26 -2.72
C ASN A 115 33.20 8.57 -4.05
N ALA A 116 32.95 7.55 -4.89
CA ALA A 116 32.30 7.73 -6.19
C ALA A 116 30.79 7.96 -6.02
N GLU A 117 30.14 7.18 -5.16
CA GLU A 117 28.74 7.33 -4.78
C GLU A 117 28.49 8.71 -4.16
N GLU A 118 29.35 9.14 -3.22
CA GLU A 118 29.23 10.45 -2.58
C GLU A 118 29.39 11.58 -3.61
N TYR A 119 30.39 11.47 -4.49
CA TYR A 119 30.63 12.44 -5.55
C TYR A 119 29.43 12.54 -6.51
N TYR A 120 28.97 11.41 -7.07
CA TYR A 120 27.86 11.41 -8.01
C TYR A 120 26.55 11.84 -7.35
N SER A 121 26.32 11.50 -6.08
CA SER A 121 25.17 11.98 -5.31
C SER A 121 25.16 13.51 -5.21
N ARG A 122 26.29 14.13 -4.82
CA ARG A 122 26.39 15.60 -4.73
C ARG A 122 26.23 16.30 -6.07
N VAL A 123 26.80 15.76 -7.14
CA VAL A 123 26.69 16.36 -8.48
C VAL A 123 25.27 16.20 -9.03
N LEU A 124 24.62 15.07 -8.76
CA LEU A 124 23.23 14.83 -9.12
C LEU A 124 22.29 15.74 -8.35
N GLU A 125 22.50 15.95 -7.04
CA GLU A 125 21.72 16.89 -6.23
C GLU A 125 21.75 18.32 -6.81
N ARG A 126 22.94 18.80 -7.21
CA ARG A 126 23.07 20.10 -7.88
C ARG A 126 22.35 20.14 -9.23
N ALA A 127 22.38 19.04 -9.99
CA ALA A 127 21.67 18.96 -11.26
C ALA A 127 20.14 18.97 -11.07
N VAL A 128 19.65 18.28 -10.03
CA VAL A 128 18.23 18.26 -9.63
C VAL A 128 17.76 19.66 -9.24
N LYS A 129 18.52 20.39 -8.41
CA LYS A 129 18.22 21.79 -8.05
C LYS A 129 18.09 22.69 -9.27
N LEU A 130 19.03 22.58 -10.21
CA LEU A 130 18.99 23.35 -11.46
C LEU A 130 17.76 22.97 -12.31
N PHE A 131 17.44 21.69 -12.43
CA PHE A 131 16.30 21.21 -13.20
C PHE A 131 14.97 21.69 -12.62
N TYR A 132 14.80 21.58 -11.29
CA TYR A 132 13.62 22.08 -10.60
C TYR A 132 13.47 23.59 -10.77
N LYS A 133 14.57 24.36 -10.60
CA LYS A 133 14.55 25.80 -10.85
C LYS A 133 14.08 26.12 -12.29
N LEU A 134 14.62 25.44 -13.29
CA LEU A 134 14.22 25.65 -14.69
C LEU A 134 12.75 25.28 -14.95
N HIS A 135 12.22 24.27 -14.26
CA HIS A 135 10.80 23.93 -14.31
C HIS A 135 9.92 25.05 -13.74
N VAL A 136 10.32 25.61 -12.58
CA VAL A 136 9.64 26.77 -11.98
C VAL A 136 9.74 28.01 -12.89
N ASP A 137 10.92 28.28 -13.44
CA ASP A 137 11.14 29.38 -14.39
C ASP A 137 10.21 29.23 -15.62
N LEU A 138 10.02 28.01 -16.14
CA LEU A 138 9.11 27.75 -17.25
C LEU A 138 7.65 28.05 -16.89
N ALA A 139 7.20 27.63 -15.70
CA ALA A 139 5.86 27.94 -15.20
C ALA A 139 5.65 29.45 -15.04
N ASN A 140 6.65 30.17 -14.55
CA ASN A 140 6.63 31.62 -14.40
C ASN A 140 6.57 32.34 -15.75
N VAL A 141 7.37 31.92 -16.74
CA VAL A 141 7.31 32.49 -18.11
C VAL A 141 5.91 32.31 -18.70
N LYS A 142 5.28 31.15 -18.50
CA LYS A 142 3.90 30.91 -18.97
C LYS A 142 2.89 31.82 -18.28
N ALA A 143 2.94 31.95 -16.97
CA ALA A 143 2.05 32.84 -16.22
C ALA A 143 2.22 34.30 -16.67
N ALA A 144 3.46 34.70 -16.97
CA ALA A 144 3.76 36.02 -17.54
C ALA A 144 3.20 36.18 -18.97
N LEU A 145 3.33 35.16 -19.83
CA LEU A 145 2.78 35.14 -21.18
C LEU A 145 1.25 35.22 -21.17
N GLU A 146 0.57 34.47 -20.29
CA GLU A 146 -0.89 34.53 -20.13
C GLU A 146 -1.33 35.93 -19.72
N SER A 147 -0.62 36.55 -18.77
CA SER A 147 -0.90 37.91 -18.31
C SER A 147 -0.72 38.93 -19.45
N ILE A 148 0.37 38.81 -20.23
CA ILE A 148 0.60 39.65 -21.42
C ILE A 148 -0.43 39.39 -22.52
N GLY A 149 -0.88 38.15 -22.71
CA GLY A 149 -1.95 37.80 -23.64
C GLY A 149 -3.28 38.47 -23.27
N ARG A 150 -3.62 38.54 -21.98
CA ARG A 150 -4.78 39.28 -21.48
C ARG A 150 -4.63 40.78 -21.75
N ALA A 151 -3.47 41.37 -21.46
CA ALA A 151 -3.18 42.77 -21.78
C ALA A 151 -3.30 43.05 -23.28
N HIS A 152 -2.77 42.16 -24.13
CA HIS A 152 -2.83 42.29 -25.58
C HIS A 152 -4.27 42.22 -26.12
N ASN A 153 -5.10 41.33 -25.56
CA ASN A 153 -6.50 41.17 -25.98
C ASN A 153 -7.36 42.40 -25.67
N LEU A 154 -7.13 43.08 -24.54
CA LEU A 154 -7.80 44.33 -24.19
C LEU A 154 -7.41 45.49 -25.11
N MET A 155 -6.28 45.38 -25.81
CA MET A 155 -5.73 46.42 -26.67
C MET A 155 -6.01 46.15 -28.16
N LYS A 156 -6.89 45.20 -28.49
CA LYS A 156 -7.28 44.89 -29.88
C LYS A 156 -8.12 46.02 -30.49
N PRO A 157 -7.91 46.35 -31.77
CA PRO A 157 -8.43 47.57 -32.40
C PRO A 157 -9.92 47.54 -32.82
N ASP A 158 -10.69 46.51 -32.45
CA ASP A 158 -11.98 46.24 -33.12
C ASP A 158 -13.25 46.73 -32.41
N LEU A 159 -13.15 47.55 -31.37
CA LEU A 159 -14.31 48.30 -30.87
C LEU A 159 -14.32 49.71 -31.46
N ALA A 160 -14.84 49.77 -32.68
CA ALA A 160 -15.19 50.97 -33.42
C ALA A 160 -15.85 52.04 -32.53
N HIS A 161 -15.15 53.13 -32.21
CA HIS A 161 -15.77 54.31 -31.64
C HIS A 161 -15.15 55.59 -32.22
N GLY A 162 -15.80 56.09 -33.26
CA GLY A 162 -15.98 57.52 -33.51
C GLY A 162 -14.76 58.34 -33.93
N SER A 163 -14.83 58.87 -35.15
CA SER A 163 -14.23 60.14 -35.59
C SER A 163 -13.45 60.96 -34.53
N GLY A 164 -12.12 60.92 -34.63
CA GLY A 164 -11.26 62.11 -34.59
C GLY A 164 -10.93 62.75 -33.24
N ASP A 165 -11.89 62.97 -32.33
CA ASP A 165 -11.72 64.03 -31.31
C ASP A 165 -12.13 63.66 -29.87
N VAL A 166 -12.62 62.44 -29.60
CA VAL A 166 -13.00 62.03 -28.24
C VAL A 166 -12.36 60.68 -27.88
N VAL A 167 -11.58 60.64 -26.80
CA VAL A 167 -11.13 59.37 -26.21
C VAL A 167 -12.30 58.77 -25.44
N ASP A 168 -12.75 57.60 -25.91
CA ASP A 168 -13.73 56.80 -25.20
C ASP A 168 -13.20 56.39 -23.81
N ILE A 169 -14.04 56.51 -22.80
CA ILE A 169 -13.75 56.07 -21.43
C ILE A 169 -13.38 54.58 -21.40
N ALA A 170 -13.95 53.78 -22.31
CA ALA A 170 -13.59 52.37 -22.48
C ALA A 170 -12.09 52.18 -22.79
N ILE A 171 -11.51 53.00 -23.67
CA ILE A 171 -10.09 52.94 -24.04
C ILE A 171 -9.18 53.20 -22.83
N VAL A 172 -9.55 54.15 -21.98
CA VAL A 172 -8.79 54.45 -20.75
C VAL A 172 -8.87 53.30 -19.76
N GLN A 173 -10.02 52.62 -19.65
CA GLN A 173 -10.18 51.43 -18.81
C GLN A 173 -9.34 50.27 -19.31
N ASP A 174 -9.35 49.99 -20.62
CA ASP A 174 -8.55 48.94 -21.23
C ASP A 174 -7.05 49.18 -21.02
N MET A 175 -6.60 50.44 -21.10
CA MET A 175 -5.21 50.82 -20.77
C MET A 175 -4.87 50.54 -19.31
N ILE A 176 -5.76 50.87 -18.37
CA ILE A 176 -5.53 50.63 -16.93
C ILE A 176 -5.46 49.13 -16.63
N PHE A 177 -6.37 48.33 -17.18
CA PHE A 177 -6.35 46.88 -17.00
C PHE A 177 -5.14 46.22 -17.68
N SER A 178 -4.76 46.70 -18.86
CA SER A 178 -3.56 46.23 -19.56
C SER A 178 -2.28 46.50 -18.76
N LEU A 179 -2.21 47.65 -18.10
CA LEU A 179 -1.13 47.97 -17.17
C LEU A 179 -1.10 47.04 -15.96
N HIS A 180 -2.26 46.78 -15.36
CA HIS A 180 -2.35 45.84 -14.25
C HIS A 180 -1.85 44.43 -14.64
N PHE A 181 -2.20 43.95 -15.84
CA PHE A 181 -1.71 42.67 -16.33
C PHE A 181 -0.22 42.68 -16.67
N LEU A 182 0.35 43.81 -17.08
CA LEU A 182 1.80 43.96 -17.23
C LEU A 182 2.52 43.93 -15.88
N ASP A 183 1.96 44.57 -14.85
CA ASP A 183 2.51 44.51 -13.50
C ASP A 183 2.46 43.07 -12.98
N LEU A 184 1.36 42.36 -13.20
CA LEU A 184 1.23 40.94 -12.85
C LEU A 184 2.27 40.09 -13.61
N ALA A 185 2.44 40.31 -14.92
CA ALA A 185 3.47 39.62 -15.69
C ALA A 185 4.87 39.87 -15.12
N HIS A 186 5.16 41.11 -14.70
CA HIS A 186 6.43 41.46 -14.06
C HIS A 186 6.63 40.77 -12.70
N THR A 187 5.57 40.49 -11.94
CA THR A 187 5.69 39.69 -10.70
C THR A 187 6.15 38.26 -10.97
N TYR A 188 5.72 37.67 -12.09
CA TYR A 188 6.16 36.33 -12.50
C TYR A 188 7.54 36.36 -13.17
N TRP A 189 7.87 37.43 -13.92
CA TRP A 189 9.14 37.55 -14.63
C TRP A 189 9.74 38.96 -14.48
N PRO A 190 10.57 39.20 -13.45
CA PRO A 190 11.11 40.53 -13.13
C PRO A 190 12.00 41.16 -14.21
N ASP A 191 12.55 40.36 -15.12
CA ASP A 191 13.37 40.87 -16.24
C ASP A 191 12.54 41.56 -17.34
N LEU A 192 11.21 41.57 -17.22
CA LEU A 192 10.32 42.27 -18.13
C LEU A 192 10.53 43.79 -18.08
N LYS A 193 10.51 44.41 -19.26
CA LYS A 193 10.54 45.88 -19.37
C LYS A 193 9.23 46.46 -18.85
N ILE A 194 9.32 47.31 -17.84
CA ILE A 194 8.18 48.05 -17.28
C ILE A 194 8.01 49.37 -18.03
N VAL A 195 6.77 49.70 -18.38
CA VAL A 195 6.40 51.05 -18.83
C VAL A 195 5.93 51.84 -17.63
N LYS A 196 6.72 52.82 -17.20
CA LYS A 196 6.23 53.81 -16.23
C LYS A 196 5.42 54.86 -16.99
N PHE A 197 4.14 54.97 -16.69
CA PHE A 197 3.36 56.13 -17.12
C PHE A 197 3.51 57.24 -16.09
N ASP A 198 3.82 58.44 -16.55
CA ASP A 198 3.87 59.63 -15.70
C ASP A 198 2.51 59.91 -15.03
N SER A 199 2.56 60.66 -13.92
CA SER A 199 1.45 61.15 -13.10
C SER A 199 0.24 61.72 -13.85
N GLU A 200 0.37 62.04 -15.14
CA GLU A 200 -0.73 62.44 -16.00
C GLU A 200 -1.76 61.32 -16.28
N LEU A 201 -1.39 60.04 -16.25
CA LEU A 201 -2.37 58.95 -16.36
C LEU A 201 -3.18 58.81 -15.06
N GLU A 202 -2.56 59.09 -13.91
CA GLU A 202 -3.28 59.26 -12.64
C GLU A 202 -4.16 60.52 -12.66
N ARG A 203 -3.74 61.61 -13.32
CA ARG A 203 -4.61 62.76 -13.58
C ARG A 203 -5.79 62.40 -14.49
N LEU A 204 -5.60 61.53 -15.49
CA LEU A 204 -6.70 60.98 -16.29
C LEU A 204 -7.65 60.10 -15.47
N LYS A 205 -7.12 59.32 -14.51
CA LYS A 205 -7.93 58.63 -13.48
C LYS A 205 -8.75 59.63 -12.62
N MET A 206 -8.23 60.83 -12.35
CA MET A 206 -8.90 61.87 -11.55
C MET A 206 -9.92 62.69 -12.36
N ILE A 207 -9.70 62.91 -13.66
CA ILE A 207 -10.67 63.58 -14.57
C ILE A 207 -12.00 62.81 -14.61
N ARG A 208 -11.95 61.48 -14.41
CA ARG A 208 -13.11 60.59 -14.23
C ARG A 208 -14.09 61.03 -13.13
N MET A 209 -13.61 61.71 -12.07
CA MET A 209 -14.45 62.03 -10.92
C MET A 209 -15.26 63.34 -11.08
N ASN A 210 -14.90 64.25 -12.00
CA ASN A 210 -15.38 65.64 -11.96
C ASN A 210 -16.03 66.17 -13.26
N ASN A 211 -16.94 65.40 -13.87
CA ASN A 211 -17.81 65.76 -14.99
C ASN A 211 -17.28 65.69 -16.44
N SER A 212 -18.21 65.18 -17.25
CA SER A 212 -18.34 65.14 -18.70
C SER A 212 -18.35 66.52 -19.35
N ASN A 213 -17.54 66.70 -20.40
CA ASN A 213 -17.91 67.31 -21.69
C ASN A 213 -16.77 68.00 -22.46
N SER A 214 -15.52 67.99 -22.00
CA SER A 214 -14.42 68.41 -22.88
C SER A 214 -13.08 67.80 -22.49
N THR A 215 -12.84 66.57 -22.92
CA THR A 215 -11.46 66.09 -23.06
C THR A 215 -10.86 66.90 -24.20
N SER A 216 -9.92 67.81 -23.90
CA SER A 216 -9.30 68.63 -24.95
C SER A 216 -8.65 67.73 -26.02
N ILE A 217 -8.65 68.15 -27.28
CA ILE A 217 -7.99 67.44 -28.40
C ILE A 217 -6.53 67.09 -28.06
N ALA A 218 -5.85 67.91 -27.24
CA ALA A 218 -4.51 67.64 -26.73
C ALA A 218 -4.46 66.40 -25.82
N THR A 219 -5.43 66.25 -24.92
CA THR A 219 -5.57 65.08 -24.03
C THR A 219 -5.85 63.82 -24.83
N ALA A 220 -6.66 63.92 -25.90
CA ALA A 220 -6.95 62.80 -26.79
C ALA A 220 -5.70 62.31 -27.54
N ARG A 221 -4.94 63.24 -28.13
CA ARG A 221 -3.67 62.94 -28.82
C ARG A 221 -2.63 62.31 -27.89
N ILE A 222 -2.52 62.76 -26.64
CA ILE A 222 -1.62 62.18 -25.64
C ILE A 222 -2.02 60.74 -25.31
N ALA A 223 -3.31 60.47 -25.12
CA ALA A 223 -3.82 59.12 -24.84
C ALA A 223 -3.57 58.17 -26.02
N THR A 224 -3.82 58.59 -27.27
CA THR A 224 -3.55 57.78 -28.47
C THR A 224 -2.06 57.46 -28.63
N ALA A 225 -1.17 58.42 -28.39
CA ALA A 225 0.27 58.20 -28.44
C ALA A 225 0.72 57.19 -27.36
N ARG A 226 0.19 57.32 -26.14
CA ARG A 226 0.47 56.40 -25.02
C ARG A 226 -0.08 55.00 -25.26
N LEU A 227 -1.27 54.88 -25.86
CA LEU A 227 -1.85 53.60 -26.25
C LEU A 227 -0.97 52.88 -27.28
N ARG A 228 -0.44 53.62 -28.27
CA ARG A 228 0.51 53.07 -29.24
C ARG A 228 1.80 52.58 -28.58
N LEU A 229 2.35 53.35 -27.63
CA LEU A 229 3.51 52.94 -26.84
C LEU A 229 3.22 51.68 -26.01
N LEU A 230 2.10 51.65 -25.27
CA LEU A 230 1.69 50.50 -24.47
C LEU A 230 1.57 49.23 -25.31
N ARG A 231 0.91 49.34 -26.48
CA ARG A 231 0.76 48.24 -27.42
C ARG A 231 2.10 47.72 -27.94
N SER A 232 3.00 48.63 -28.30
CA SER A 232 4.36 48.25 -28.73
C SER A 232 5.11 47.55 -27.60
N HIS A 233 4.98 48.01 -26.36
CA HIS A 233 5.60 47.37 -25.20
C HIS A 233 5.03 45.97 -24.91
N ILE A 234 3.71 45.80 -24.96
CA ILE A 234 3.06 44.49 -24.79
C ILE A 234 3.58 43.50 -25.83
N VAL A 235 3.62 43.90 -27.11
CA VAL A 235 4.14 43.05 -28.19
C VAL A 235 5.63 42.74 -27.99
N ASN A 236 6.44 43.73 -27.62
CA ASN A 236 7.88 43.50 -27.37
C ASN A 236 8.12 42.54 -26.19
N ASN A 237 7.33 42.68 -25.10
CA ASN A 237 7.42 41.80 -23.95
C ASN A 237 6.93 40.38 -24.28
N GLN A 238 5.90 40.24 -25.13
CA GLN A 238 5.46 38.95 -25.62
C GLN A 238 6.57 38.23 -26.41
N VAL A 239 7.17 38.92 -27.39
CA VAL A 239 8.29 38.37 -28.19
C VAL A 239 9.49 38.00 -27.31
N PHE A 240 9.78 38.82 -26.30
CA PHE A 240 10.83 38.52 -25.32
C PHE A 240 10.53 37.25 -24.52
N LEU A 241 9.32 37.11 -23.97
CA LEU A 241 8.95 35.92 -23.20
C LEU A 241 8.84 34.66 -24.05
N ASP A 242 8.39 34.74 -25.30
CA ASP A 242 8.39 33.59 -26.22
C ASP A 242 9.83 33.08 -26.45
N LYS A 243 10.78 34.01 -26.62
CA LYS A 243 12.20 33.69 -26.74
C LYS A 243 12.76 33.10 -25.44
N GLU A 244 12.40 33.67 -24.30
CA GLU A 244 12.86 33.20 -23.00
C GLU A 244 12.30 31.82 -22.66
N GLY A 245 11.01 31.57 -22.92
CA GLY A 245 10.38 30.26 -22.77
C GLY A 245 11.07 29.19 -23.63
N THR A 246 11.38 29.52 -24.88
CA THR A 246 12.17 28.63 -25.76
C THR A 246 13.56 28.35 -25.17
N SER A 247 14.22 29.37 -24.62
CA SER A 247 15.54 29.22 -23.97
C SER A 247 15.47 28.34 -22.73
N VAL A 248 14.47 28.54 -21.86
CA VAL A 248 14.27 27.76 -20.64
C VAL A 248 13.99 26.30 -20.98
N ILE A 249 13.13 26.01 -21.97
CA ILE A 249 12.87 24.64 -22.43
C ILE A 249 14.15 23.97 -22.94
N ALA A 250 14.98 24.69 -23.70
CA ALA A 250 16.25 24.15 -24.19
C ALA A 250 17.20 23.81 -23.02
N LYS A 251 17.33 24.71 -22.04
CA LYS A 251 18.12 24.48 -20.82
C LYS A 251 17.57 23.31 -20.00
N LEU A 252 16.25 23.18 -19.91
CA LEU A 252 15.57 22.09 -19.20
C LEU A 252 15.85 20.73 -19.85
N LYS A 253 15.83 20.65 -21.18
CA LYS A 253 16.23 19.44 -21.93
C LYS A 253 17.69 19.05 -21.68
N THR A 254 18.61 20.01 -21.72
CA THR A 254 20.02 19.75 -21.39
C THR A 254 20.20 19.29 -19.94
N ALA A 255 19.47 19.90 -18.99
CA ALA A 255 19.50 19.48 -17.59
C ALA A 255 18.94 18.07 -17.41
N PHE A 256 17.86 17.70 -18.11
CA PHE A 256 17.31 16.35 -18.15
C PHE A 256 18.32 15.31 -18.64
N GLU A 257 18.99 15.57 -19.77
CA GLU A 257 20.04 14.67 -20.28
C GLU A 257 21.17 14.48 -19.27
N LYS A 258 21.61 15.57 -18.64
CA LYS A 258 22.64 15.54 -17.61
C LYS A 258 22.22 14.73 -16.38
N ILE A 259 20.99 14.92 -15.90
CA ILE A 259 20.42 14.15 -14.79
C ILE A 259 20.38 12.66 -15.14
N ASN A 260 19.95 12.29 -16.35
CA ASN A 260 19.92 10.89 -16.78
C ASN A 260 21.32 10.25 -16.79
N ILE A 261 22.33 10.98 -17.25
CA ILE A 261 23.72 10.49 -17.26
C ILE A 261 24.23 10.32 -15.82
N LEU A 262 24.05 11.34 -14.98
CA LEU A 262 24.52 11.33 -13.59
C LEU A 262 23.80 10.27 -12.75
N SER A 263 22.49 10.09 -12.96
CA SER A 263 21.70 9.04 -12.30
C SER A 263 22.21 7.65 -12.67
N LYS A 264 22.53 7.39 -13.95
CA LYS A 264 23.18 6.14 -14.38
C LYS A 264 24.59 5.96 -13.78
N GLN A 265 25.35 7.04 -13.60
CA GLN A 265 26.67 6.97 -12.97
C GLN A 265 26.58 6.67 -11.48
N LEU A 266 25.64 7.32 -10.77
CA LEU A 266 25.34 7.03 -9.38
C LEU A 266 24.86 5.60 -9.19
N PHE A 267 23.97 5.14 -10.07
CA PHE A 267 23.51 3.75 -10.13
C PHE A 267 24.69 2.77 -10.20
N ASN A 268 25.60 2.97 -11.15
CA ASN A 268 26.76 2.10 -11.32
C ASN A 268 27.71 2.13 -10.11
N ALA A 269 27.88 3.29 -9.47
CA ALA A 269 28.68 3.42 -8.26
C ALA A 269 28.06 2.60 -7.12
N ARG A 270 26.77 2.80 -6.84
CA ARG A 270 26.04 2.04 -5.82
C ARG A 270 26.03 0.54 -6.06
N PHE A 271 25.82 0.13 -7.31
CA PHE A 271 25.85 -1.28 -7.65
C PHE A 271 27.22 -1.90 -7.35
N ARG A 272 28.33 -1.19 -7.64
CA ARG A 272 29.68 -1.66 -7.31
C ARG A 272 29.91 -1.75 -5.80
N VAL A 273 29.43 -0.76 -5.03
CA VAL A 273 29.50 -0.81 -3.56
C VAL A 273 28.76 -2.03 -3.02
N LEU A 274 27.56 -2.29 -3.54
CA LEU A 274 26.75 -3.45 -3.18
C LEU A 274 27.42 -4.77 -3.57
N GLU A 275 27.94 -4.88 -4.79
CA GLU A 275 28.62 -6.07 -5.32
C GLU A 275 29.87 -6.40 -4.51
N ASN A 276 30.72 -5.41 -4.23
CA ASN A 276 31.91 -5.58 -3.39
C ASN A 276 31.55 -6.09 -1.98
N ARG A 277 30.44 -5.62 -1.40
CA ARG A 277 30.00 -6.07 -0.07
C ARG A 277 29.37 -7.46 -0.11
N LEU A 278 28.58 -7.79 -1.12
CA LEU A 278 28.06 -9.15 -1.29
C LEU A 278 29.18 -10.18 -1.36
N LEU A 279 30.25 -9.87 -2.10
CA LEU A 279 31.46 -10.69 -2.15
C LEU A 279 32.14 -10.85 -0.78
N THR A 280 32.07 -9.85 0.10
CA THR A 280 32.63 -9.96 1.46
C THR A 280 31.76 -10.77 2.44
N ILE A 281 30.47 -10.94 2.13
CA ILE A 281 29.53 -11.69 2.98
C ILE A 281 29.54 -13.18 2.62
N ASN A 282 29.74 -13.51 1.34
CA ASN A 282 29.70 -14.89 0.87
C ASN A 282 30.70 -15.12 -0.28
N ASP A 283 31.75 -15.91 -0.03
CA ASP A 283 32.80 -16.25 -1.03
C ASP A 283 32.25 -16.99 -2.26
N GLU A 284 31.05 -17.58 -2.15
CA GLU A 284 30.37 -18.31 -3.23
C GLU A 284 29.44 -17.45 -4.08
N THR A 285 29.31 -16.13 -3.81
CA THR A 285 28.44 -15.29 -4.63
C THR A 285 28.93 -15.28 -6.09
N PRO A 286 28.07 -15.64 -7.06
CA PRO A 286 28.47 -15.64 -8.45
C PRO A 286 28.86 -14.23 -8.87
N ARG A 287 30.07 -14.07 -9.40
CA ARG A 287 30.63 -12.78 -9.89
C ARG A 287 29.79 -12.10 -10.98
N ASN A 288 28.74 -12.76 -11.46
CA ASN A 288 27.84 -12.26 -12.48
C ASN A 288 26.38 -12.40 -11.99
N LEU A 289 25.88 -11.37 -11.31
CA LEU A 289 24.44 -11.21 -11.12
C LEU A 289 23.73 -11.17 -12.49
N PRO A 290 22.56 -11.79 -12.65
CA PRO A 290 21.82 -11.77 -13.91
C PRO A 290 21.60 -10.33 -14.39
N VAL A 291 21.70 -10.13 -15.71
CA VAL A 291 21.70 -8.80 -16.36
C VAL A 291 20.44 -7.96 -16.07
N GLY A 292 19.37 -8.53 -15.51
CA GLY A 292 18.14 -7.83 -15.09
C GLY A 292 18.03 -7.47 -13.60
N SER A 293 18.85 -8.02 -12.71
CA SER A 293 18.78 -7.75 -11.25
C SER A 293 19.15 -6.30 -10.90
N ARG A 294 19.88 -5.65 -11.81
CA ARG A 294 20.36 -4.27 -11.74
C ARG A 294 19.22 -3.25 -11.74
N ASP A 295 18.22 -3.43 -12.61
CA ASP A 295 17.15 -2.44 -12.81
C ASP A 295 16.06 -2.48 -11.72
N ILE A 296 16.01 -3.56 -10.93
CA ILE A 296 15.02 -3.76 -9.85
C ILE A 296 15.39 -2.94 -8.60
N LEU A 297 16.67 -2.85 -8.28
CA LEU A 297 17.15 -2.26 -7.02
C LEU A 297 17.17 -0.73 -7.01
N PHE A 298 17.26 -0.10 -8.18
CA PHE A 298 17.43 1.35 -8.30
C PHE A 298 16.72 1.86 -9.55
N ARG A 299 15.38 1.92 -9.49
CA ARG A 299 14.55 2.32 -10.62
C ARG A 299 14.54 3.84 -10.78
N ILE A 300 14.89 4.32 -11.97
CA ILE A 300 14.74 5.72 -12.37
C ILE A 300 13.31 5.92 -12.90
N ASP A 301 12.57 6.89 -12.35
CA ASP A 301 11.27 7.30 -12.90
C ASP A 301 11.48 8.28 -14.06
N LYS A 302 11.84 7.71 -15.21
CA LYS A 302 12.03 8.46 -16.45
C LYS A 302 10.74 9.14 -16.92
N ARG A 303 9.57 8.56 -16.60
CA ARG A 303 8.27 9.07 -17.03
C ARG A 303 7.95 10.39 -16.35
N LEU A 304 8.21 10.50 -15.04
CA LEU A 304 8.06 11.77 -14.31
C LEU A 304 8.89 12.86 -14.98
N LEU A 305 10.17 12.61 -15.23
CA LEU A 305 11.07 13.59 -15.84
C LEU A 305 10.66 13.98 -17.27
N GLU A 306 10.21 13.01 -18.07
CA GLU A 306 9.68 13.26 -19.41
C GLU A 306 8.42 14.12 -19.36
N ASN A 307 7.53 13.91 -18.39
CA ASN A 307 6.34 14.74 -18.22
C ASN A 307 6.71 16.19 -17.86
N VAL A 308 7.77 16.41 -17.09
CA VAL A 308 8.25 17.75 -16.75
C VAL A 308 8.84 18.47 -17.97
N VAL A 309 9.66 17.77 -18.76
CA VAL A 309 10.26 18.33 -19.98
C VAL A 309 9.21 18.60 -21.06
N ASN A 310 8.21 17.72 -21.16
CA ASN A 310 7.08 17.86 -22.08
C ASN A 310 5.97 18.73 -21.52
N ASP A 311 6.16 19.28 -20.32
CA ASP A 311 5.26 20.28 -19.75
C ASP A 311 3.82 19.74 -19.55
N THR A 312 3.72 18.45 -19.28
CA THR A 312 2.48 17.71 -18.97
C THR A 312 2.37 17.33 -17.49
N GLY A 313 3.43 17.51 -16.71
CA GLY A 313 3.47 17.24 -15.28
C GLY A 313 4.06 18.41 -14.49
N VAL A 314 3.47 18.69 -13.33
CA VAL A 314 3.98 19.66 -12.35
C VAL A 314 4.61 18.88 -11.21
N VAL A 315 5.82 19.26 -10.82
CA VAL A 315 6.52 18.65 -9.67
C VAL A 315 6.32 19.53 -8.44
N SER A 316 6.02 18.88 -7.32
CA SER A 316 5.76 19.53 -6.03
C SER A 316 7.03 20.06 -5.36
N SER A 317 8.17 19.37 -5.55
CA SER A 317 9.42 19.66 -4.82
C SER A 317 10.68 19.18 -5.54
N GLU A 318 11.84 19.73 -5.17
CA GLU A 318 13.16 19.24 -5.58
C GLU A 318 13.38 17.77 -5.19
N GLU A 319 12.88 17.37 -4.01
CA GLU A 319 13.02 16.01 -3.49
C GLU A 319 12.28 14.97 -4.32
N GLU A 320 11.12 15.32 -4.89
CA GLU A 320 10.35 14.45 -5.76
C GLU A 320 11.16 14.07 -7.01
N ILE A 321 11.80 15.06 -7.65
CA ILE A 321 12.74 14.81 -8.76
C ILE A 321 13.94 14.01 -8.26
N GLY A 322 14.50 14.37 -7.11
CA GLY A 322 15.67 13.69 -6.56
C GLY A 322 15.41 12.20 -6.30
N ARG A 323 14.27 11.85 -5.68
CA ARG A 323 13.84 10.47 -5.44
C ARG A 323 13.69 9.72 -6.76
N ALA A 324 13.06 10.34 -7.76
CA ALA A 324 12.89 9.77 -9.09
C ALA A 324 14.21 9.43 -9.80
N VAL A 325 15.33 10.05 -9.42
CA VAL A 325 16.66 9.83 -10.02
C VAL A 325 17.63 9.11 -9.09
N GLY A 326 17.14 8.59 -7.97
CA GLY A 326 17.90 7.79 -7.03
C GLY A 326 18.65 8.60 -5.96
N LEU A 327 18.34 9.86 -5.72
CA LEU A 327 18.83 10.55 -4.51
C LEU A 327 18.09 10.04 -3.27
N ASN A 328 18.83 9.92 -2.17
CA ASN A 328 18.32 9.47 -0.90
C ASN A 328 18.33 10.65 0.08
N TYR A 329 17.17 11.02 0.61
CA TYR A 329 17.00 12.22 1.45
C TYR A 329 16.93 11.93 2.96
N GLY A 330 17.19 10.69 3.38
CA GLY A 330 17.30 10.35 4.81
C GLY A 330 15.99 10.26 5.58
N ASP A 331 14.86 10.69 5.00
CA ASP A 331 13.52 10.56 5.60
C ASP A 331 12.92 9.16 5.50
N TYR A 332 13.74 8.14 5.21
CA TYR A 332 13.31 6.76 5.33
C TYR A 332 13.17 6.47 6.81
N ASP A 333 11.94 6.49 7.31
CA ASP A 333 11.64 5.87 8.57
C ASP A 333 11.87 4.36 8.41
N ILE A 334 13.09 3.91 8.68
CA ILE A 334 13.50 2.49 8.64
C ILE A 334 12.69 1.69 9.68
N SER A 335 12.00 2.37 10.61
CA SER A 335 11.04 1.74 11.52
C SER A 335 9.67 1.43 10.87
N SER A 336 9.46 1.91 9.64
CA SER A 336 8.49 1.52 8.61
C SER A 336 8.39 0.01 8.33
N PRO A 337 7.45 -0.79 8.90
CA PRO A 337 7.32 -2.21 8.55
C PRO A 337 6.92 -2.43 7.08
N GLU A 338 6.46 -1.39 6.39
CA GLU A 338 5.96 -1.46 5.02
C GLU A 338 7.06 -1.68 3.96
N PHE A 339 8.33 -1.35 4.27
CA PHE A 339 9.43 -1.53 3.32
C PHE A 339 9.90 -2.98 3.20
N ALA A 340 9.68 -3.79 4.24
CA ALA A 340 10.15 -5.17 4.29
C ALA A 340 9.20 -6.19 3.64
N ILE A 341 7.96 -5.80 3.28
CA ILE A 341 6.92 -6.78 2.91
C ILE A 341 6.24 -6.46 1.55
N ASN A 342 6.22 -5.20 1.09
CA ASN A 342 5.45 -4.82 -0.10
C ASN A 342 6.25 -4.72 -1.43
N THR A 343 7.53 -5.09 -1.44
CA THR A 343 8.36 -5.06 -2.66
C THR A 343 8.59 -6.42 -3.31
N LEU A 344 8.08 -7.50 -2.70
CA LEU A 344 8.03 -8.81 -3.34
C LEU A 344 6.65 -9.02 -4.00
N PRO A 345 6.58 -9.44 -5.27
CA PRO A 345 5.31 -9.80 -5.89
C PRO A 345 4.63 -10.94 -5.11
N PRO A 346 3.29 -10.97 -5.04
CA PRO A 346 2.55 -11.96 -4.25
C PRO A 346 2.72 -13.42 -4.70
N ASP A 347 3.38 -13.66 -5.84
CA ASP A 347 3.42 -14.96 -6.53
C ASP A 347 4.84 -15.58 -6.64
N TYR A 348 5.74 -15.35 -5.68
CA TYR A 348 7.01 -16.09 -5.57
C TYR A 348 7.22 -16.71 -4.19
#